data_AF-A0A0A2IR94-F1
#
_entry.id   AF-A0A0A2IR94-F1
#
_cell.length_a   1.000
_cell.length_b   1.000
_cell.length_c   1.000
_cell.angle_alpha   90.00
_cell.angle_beta   90.00
_cell.angle_gamma   90.00
#
_symmetry.space_group_name_H-M   'P 1'
#
loop_
_entity.id
_entity.type
_entity.pdbx_description
1 polymer ?
#
loop_
_entity_poly.entity_id
_entity_poly.type
_entity_poly.pdbx_seq_one_letter_code
_entity_poly.pdbx_strand_id
1 'polypeptide(L)'
;MASEAALQDPLLSLRRAIASGNLPTPTTSSELSDQPATDDLAKATHLYFAQPTPQTIALSTLTRFISASTKSPVDLRSILFAWQNKDVAIPEYIAKAQEFNEALKQQTKEGEKEESVQILIFLERLDLFTWLEGASDDSEHIKPLEGAAAAAEAAATAAGVAQADNAAGIAAGAVGGVTTVPSGTTGAAQAGTQLGRPQKQIDPRLQEIYNGERKTGDRNTVLRGIKPTDFSHVRKSAELFLDRNRSRPGQPSAKPGSKGTIPAPSAGLSMPSSRKSSSSHSRPDPIILISPSASSLIRMSNVKSFLEEGIFVPPDHPTLSSATDANLVKLERPLRLNGDPSNPSASSSSRAGGKPPRPTKFIVVDGTTNFKPEYWNRLVAVFTTGQTWQFKSYKWSSPPELFKHATGVYVGWRGEDPPTQVKGWGRGVETYAVERWDEKNGVHGGGRWRDREVVEGIWTAIEEGMRLRGWGTK
;
A
#
# COMPACT_ATOMS: atom_id res chain seq x y z
N MET A 1 -31.61 9.48 8.02
CA MET A 1 -32.15 10.07 6.77
C MET A 1 -30.96 10.44 5.92
N ALA A 2 -30.78 9.82 4.75
CA ALA A 2 -29.72 10.23 3.82
C ALA A 2 -30.02 11.66 3.32
N SER A 3 -29.00 12.49 3.17
CA SER A 3 -29.17 13.83 2.57
C SER A 3 -29.59 13.70 1.10
N GLU A 4 -30.34 14.68 0.59
CA GLU A 4 -30.78 14.73 -0.81
C GLU A 4 -29.58 14.65 -1.79
N ALA A 5 -28.46 15.29 -1.45
CA ALA A 5 -27.21 15.18 -2.18
C ALA A 5 -26.63 13.76 -2.22
N ALA A 6 -26.81 12.97 -1.15
CA ALA A 6 -26.39 11.57 -1.14
C ALA A 6 -27.34 10.67 -1.94
N LEU A 7 -28.62 11.06 -2.11
CA LEU A 7 -29.59 10.33 -2.92
C LEU A 7 -29.30 10.49 -4.42
N GLN A 8 -28.93 11.70 -4.85
CA GLN A 8 -28.63 12.04 -6.24
C GLN A 8 -27.19 11.70 -6.68
N ASP A 9 -26.29 11.33 -5.75
CA ASP A 9 -24.91 10.97 -6.09
C ASP A 9 -24.85 9.72 -6.99
N PRO A 10 -24.22 9.78 -8.18
CA PRO A 10 -24.20 8.66 -9.13
C PRO A 10 -23.54 7.41 -8.57
N LEU A 11 -22.44 7.56 -7.81
CA LEU A 11 -21.69 6.43 -7.26
C LEU A 11 -22.44 5.75 -6.12
N LEU A 12 -23.04 6.52 -5.22
CA LEU A 12 -23.87 5.96 -4.16
C LEU A 12 -25.12 5.27 -4.72
N SER A 13 -25.69 5.82 -5.79
CA SER A 13 -26.84 5.22 -6.48
C SER A 13 -26.46 3.87 -7.11
N LEU A 14 -25.33 3.81 -7.81
CA LEU A 14 -24.79 2.57 -8.37
C LEU A 14 -24.43 1.55 -7.28
N ARG A 15 -23.78 1.99 -6.20
CA ARG A 15 -23.45 1.13 -5.05
C ARG A 15 -24.68 0.51 -4.40
N ARG A 16 -25.76 1.28 -4.21
CA ARG A 16 -27.04 0.76 -3.69
C ARG A 16 -27.69 -0.24 -4.65
N ALA A 17 -27.68 0.05 -5.94
CA ALA A 17 -28.21 -0.83 -6.97
C ALA A 17 -27.48 -2.19 -6.97
N ILE A 18 -26.14 -2.16 -6.91
CA ILE A 18 -25.30 -3.36 -6.81
C ILE A 18 -25.59 -4.12 -5.51
N ALA A 19 -25.61 -3.44 -4.36
CA ALA A 19 -25.85 -4.07 -3.06
C ALA A 19 -27.24 -4.71 -2.93
N SER A 20 -28.26 -4.16 -3.60
CA SER A 20 -29.61 -4.72 -3.64
C SER A 20 -29.82 -5.81 -4.69
N GLY A 21 -28.84 -6.03 -5.57
CA GLY A 21 -28.97 -6.93 -6.73
C GLY A 21 -29.89 -6.39 -7.84
N ASN A 22 -30.45 -5.19 -7.68
CA ASN A 22 -31.29 -4.54 -8.68
C ASN A 22 -30.42 -3.61 -9.54
N LEU A 23 -29.76 -4.19 -10.54
CA LEU A 23 -28.90 -3.43 -11.45
C LEU A 23 -29.71 -2.37 -12.21
N PRO A 24 -29.11 -1.20 -12.47
CA PRO A 24 -29.79 -0.14 -13.17
C PRO A 24 -29.95 -0.46 -14.66
N THR A 25 -31.02 0.08 -15.27
CA THR A 25 -31.37 -0.18 -16.67
C THR A 25 -30.86 0.94 -17.57
N PRO A 26 -30.04 0.67 -18.60
CA PRO A 26 -29.64 1.69 -19.56
C PRO A 26 -30.85 2.10 -20.42
N THR A 27 -31.05 3.41 -20.60
CA THR A 27 -32.17 3.98 -21.37
C THR A 27 -31.67 5.05 -22.35
N THR A 28 -32.45 5.30 -23.40
CA THR A 28 -32.17 6.40 -24.35
C THR A 28 -32.93 7.69 -24.03
N SER A 29 -33.73 7.70 -22.95
CA SER A 29 -34.57 8.82 -22.53
C SER A 29 -34.23 9.27 -21.11
N SER A 30 -34.44 10.54 -20.82
CA SER A 30 -34.32 11.14 -19.49
C SER A 30 -35.55 10.93 -18.60
N GLU A 31 -36.61 10.28 -19.12
CA GLU A 31 -37.82 9.99 -18.36
C GLU A 31 -37.57 9.07 -17.17
N LEU A 32 -38.40 9.19 -16.13
CA LEU A 32 -38.40 8.36 -14.91
C LEU A 32 -39.04 6.99 -15.16
N SER A 33 -38.62 6.34 -16.24
CA SER A 33 -39.15 5.09 -16.75
C SER A 33 -38.02 4.14 -17.12
N ASP A 34 -38.29 2.84 -17.02
CA ASP A 34 -37.43 1.79 -17.55
C ASP A 34 -37.50 1.70 -19.09
N GLN A 35 -38.43 2.41 -19.73
CA GLN A 35 -38.59 2.48 -21.18
C GLN A 35 -38.16 3.84 -21.75
N PRO A 36 -37.50 3.88 -22.93
CA PRO A 36 -37.05 2.76 -23.75
C PRO A 36 -35.73 2.14 -23.23
N ALA A 37 -35.79 0.88 -22.79
CA ALA A 37 -34.62 0.13 -22.36
C ALA A 37 -33.72 -0.24 -23.56
N THR A 38 -32.41 -0.26 -23.35
CA THR A 38 -31.44 -0.73 -24.34
C THR A 38 -30.38 -1.60 -23.68
N ASP A 39 -30.06 -2.73 -24.29
CA ASP A 39 -28.92 -3.58 -23.88
C ASP A 39 -27.59 -3.02 -24.43
N ASP A 40 -27.67 -2.15 -25.43
CA ASP A 40 -26.52 -1.53 -26.09
C ASP A 40 -26.12 -0.25 -25.35
N LEU A 41 -25.06 -0.34 -24.53
CA LEU A 41 -24.52 0.79 -23.77
C LEU A 41 -24.01 1.92 -24.68
N ALA A 42 -23.67 1.63 -25.95
CA ALA A 42 -23.23 2.66 -26.89
C ALA A 42 -24.39 3.59 -27.30
N LYS A 43 -25.63 3.07 -27.31
CA LYS A 43 -26.84 3.84 -27.63
C LYS A 43 -27.49 4.47 -26.41
N ALA A 44 -27.15 4.00 -25.21
CA ALA A 44 -27.70 4.50 -23.98
C ALA A 44 -27.18 5.92 -23.67
N THR A 45 -28.10 6.80 -23.29
CA THR A 45 -27.78 8.18 -22.87
C THR A 45 -27.94 8.34 -21.35
N HIS A 46 -28.83 7.56 -20.74
CA HIS A 46 -29.16 7.63 -19.33
C HIS A 46 -29.17 6.24 -18.68
N LEU A 47 -29.17 6.25 -17.35
CA LEU A 47 -29.19 5.08 -16.50
C LEU A 47 -30.33 5.23 -15.48
N TYR A 48 -31.32 4.34 -15.57
CA TYR A 48 -32.51 4.34 -14.71
C TYR A 48 -32.29 3.48 -13.46
N PHE A 49 -32.56 4.06 -12.30
CA PHE A 49 -32.52 3.40 -10.99
C PHE A 49 -33.93 3.34 -10.42
N ALA A 50 -34.44 2.13 -10.16
CA ALA A 50 -35.78 1.94 -9.62
C ALA A 50 -35.87 2.20 -8.10
N GLN A 51 -34.77 2.00 -7.36
CA GLN A 51 -34.72 2.05 -5.89
C GLN A 51 -33.54 2.88 -5.38
N PRO A 52 -33.65 3.54 -4.20
CA PRO A 52 -34.81 3.57 -3.29
C PRO A 52 -35.95 4.48 -3.75
N THR A 53 -35.66 5.44 -4.63
CA THR A 53 -36.61 6.30 -5.33
C THR A 53 -36.28 6.27 -6.82
N PRO A 54 -37.26 6.17 -7.73
CA PRO A 54 -37.02 6.24 -9.15
C PRO A 54 -36.21 7.49 -9.51
N GLN A 55 -35.09 7.30 -10.20
CA GLN A 55 -34.25 8.39 -10.70
C GLN A 55 -33.52 7.97 -11.97
N THR A 56 -33.29 8.94 -12.85
CA THR A 56 -32.61 8.76 -14.13
C THR A 56 -31.38 9.66 -14.15
N ILE A 57 -30.19 9.07 -14.31
CA ILE A 57 -28.92 9.81 -14.29
C ILE A 57 -28.27 9.69 -15.67
N ALA A 58 -27.78 10.81 -16.23
CA ALA A 58 -27.09 10.77 -17.51
C ALA A 58 -25.77 9.99 -17.40
N LEU A 59 -25.46 9.17 -18.42
CA LEU A 59 -24.23 8.38 -18.43
C LEU A 59 -22.98 9.24 -18.52
N SER A 60 -23.09 10.45 -19.09
CA SER A 60 -22.01 11.44 -19.16
C SER A 60 -21.80 12.23 -17.85
N THR A 61 -22.61 12.00 -16.81
CA THR A 61 -22.46 12.69 -15.52
C THR A 61 -21.13 12.30 -14.87
N LEU A 62 -20.34 13.31 -14.51
CA LEU A 62 -19.08 13.14 -13.81
C LEU A 62 -19.30 12.64 -12.38
N THR A 63 -18.52 11.66 -11.96
CA THR A 63 -18.59 11.06 -10.63
C THR A 63 -17.55 11.66 -9.68
N ARG A 64 -17.64 11.33 -8.39
CA ARG A 64 -16.61 11.69 -7.41
C ARG A 64 -15.35 10.82 -7.49
N PHE A 65 -15.31 9.82 -8.35
CA PHE A 65 -14.16 8.96 -8.58
C PHE A 65 -13.16 9.70 -9.48
N ILE A 66 -11.93 9.87 -8.99
CA ILE A 66 -10.85 10.58 -9.69
C ILE A 66 -9.82 9.55 -10.13
N SER A 67 -9.61 9.46 -11.44
CA SER A 67 -8.52 8.66 -11.96
C SER A 67 -7.19 9.34 -11.61
N ALA A 68 -6.28 8.57 -11.01
CA ALA A 68 -4.90 8.98 -10.76
C ALA A 68 -4.14 9.24 -12.08
N SER A 69 -4.54 8.56 -13.16
CA SER A 69 -3.90 8.67 -14.47
C SER A 69 -4.19 10.02 -15.15
N THR A 70 -5.45 10.45 -15.17
CA THR A 70 -5.87 11.71 -15.83
C THR A 70 -6.03 12.88 -14.86
N LYS A 71 -6.03 12.61 -13.54
CA LYS A 71 -6.34 13.58 -12.48
C LYS A 71 -7.70 14.27 -12.66
N SER A 72 -8.61 13.63 -13.39
CA SER A 72 -9.94 14.13 -13.70
C SER A 72 -11.03 13.22 -13.12
N PRO A 73 -12.22 13.78 -12.81
CA PRO A 73 -13.41 12.97 -12.53
C PRO A 73 -13.71 12.01 -13.67
N VAL A 74 -14.04 10.77 -13.33
CA VAL A 74 -14.47 9.74 -14.28
C VAL A 74 -15.99 9.81 -14.41
N ASP A 75 -16.52 9.68 -15.63
CA ASP A 75 -17.96 9.69 -15.90
C ASP A 75 -18.64 8.37 -15.53
N LEU A 76 -19.97 8.43 -15.34
CA LEU A 76 -20.77 7.27 -14.93
C LEU A 76 -20.70 6.13 -15.94
N ARG A 77 -20.63 6.44 -17.25
CA ARG A 77 -20.48 5.45 -18.32
C ARG A 77 -19.22 4.61 -18.13
N SER A 78 -18.08 5.23 -17.85
CA SER A 78 -16.82 4.52 -17.65
C SER A 78 -16.84 3.64 -16.41
N ILE A 79 -17.45 4.13 -15.32
CA ILE A 79 -17.62 3.36 -14.08
C ILE A 79 -18.50 2.13 -14.33
N LEU A 80 -19.63 2.29 -15.02
CA LEU A 80 -20.54 1.19 -15.34
C LEU A 80 -19.88 0.18 -16.29
N PHE A 81 -19.18 0.65 -17.32
CA PHE A 81 -18.46 -0.21 -18.26
C PHE A 81 -17.37 -1.04 -17.56
N ALA A 82 -16.61 -0.42 -16.65
CA ALA A 82 -15.62 -1.11 -15.83
C ALA A 82 -16.25 -2.18 -14.94
N TRP A 83 -17.40 -1.88 -14.34
CA TRP A 83 -18.16 -2.80 -13.51
C TRP A 83 -18.72 -4.01 -14.29
N GLN A 84 -19.32 -3.77 -15.46
CA GLN A 84 -19.85 -4.84 -16.33
C GLN A 84 -18.74 -5.81 -16.80
N ASN A 85 -17.51 -5.31 -16.92
CA ASN A 85 -16.35 -6.09 -17.33
C ASN A 85 -15.43 -6.45 -16.14
N LYS A 86 -15.94 -6.51 -14.90
CA LYS A 86 -15.13 -6.74 -13.70
C LYS A 86 -14.43 -8.11 -13.67
N ASP A 87 -15.05 -9.13 -14.23
CA ASP A 87 -14.53 -10.50 -14.25
C ASP A 87 -13.64 -10.80 -15.46
N VAL A 88 -13.51 -9.83 -16.37
CA VAL A 88 -12.71 -9.95 -17.59
C VAL A 88 -11.24 -9.61 -17.31
N ALA A 89 -10.33 -10.39 -17.88
CA ALA A 89 -8.90 -10.15 -17.74
C ALA A 89 -8.50 -8.76 -18.26
N ILE A 90 -7.53 -8.10 -17.61
CA ILE A 90 -7.14 -6.70 -17.92
C ILE A 90 -6.86 -6.48 -19.41
N PRO A 91 -6.11 -7.34 -20.14
CA PRO A 91 -5.86 -7.13 -21.56
C PRO A 91 -7.14 -7.16 -22.40
N GLU A 92 -8.08 -8.05 -22.06
CA GLU A 92 -9.36 -8.17 -22.77
C GLU A 92 -10.30 -6.99 -22.42
N TYR A 93 -10.29 -6.51 -21.18
CA TYR A 93 -10.99 -5.27 -20.81
C TYR A 93 -10.48 -4.06 -21.59
N ILE A 94 -9.16 -3.91 -21.73
CA ILE A 94 -8.55 -2.82 -22.50
C ILE A 94 -8.99 -2.92 -23.97
N ALA A 95 -8.96 -4.12 -24.56
CA ALA A 95 -9.44 -4.34 -25.92
C ALA A 95 -10.93 -3.99 -26.08
N LYS A 96 -11.79 -4.48 -25.17
CA LYS A 96 -13.23 -4.16 -25.17
C LYS A 96 -13.49 -2.66 -25.02
N ALA A 97 -12.73 -1.96 -24.18
CA ALA A 97 -12.85 -0.51 -24.03
C ALA A 97 -12.46 0.24 -25.31
N GLN A 98 -11.40 -0.22 -26.00
CA GLN A 98 -10.97 0.37 -27.27
C GLN A 98 -12.00 0.15 -28.38
N GLU A 99 -12.51 -1.07 -28.52
CA GLU A 99 -13.58 -1.41 -29.47
C GLU A 99 -14.86 -0.61 -29.19
N PHE A 100 -15.23 -0.47 -27.91
CA PHE A 100 -16.39 0.31 -27.50
C PHE A 100 -16.22 1.80 -27.85
N ASN A 101 -15.03 2.36 -27.62
CA ASN A 101 -14.73 3.75 -27.99
C ASN A 101 -14.74 3.95 -29.51
N GLU A 102 -14.30 2.96 -30.29
CA GLU A 102 -14.40 3.02 -31.75
C GLU A 102 -15.86 2.97 -32.22
N ALA A 103 -16.69 2.12 -31.61
CA ALA A 103 -18.13 2.05 -31.90
C ALA A 103 -18.85 3.37 -31.57
N LEU A 104 -18.52 4.00 -30.43
CA LEU A 104 -19.07 5.31 -30.06
C LEU A 104 -18.68 6.42 -31.06
N LYS A 105 -17.42 6.41 -31.53
CA LYS A 105 -16.96 7.35 -32.56
C LYS A 105 -17.72 7.22 -33.87
N GLN A 106 -18.07 5.99 -34.28
CA GLN A 106 -18.84 5.75 -35.49
C GLN A 106 -20.31 6.22 -35.37
N GLN A 107 -20.86 6.29 -34.16
CA GLN A 107 -22.22 6.76 -33.90
C GLN A 107 -22.31 8.26 -33.66
N THR A 108 -21.21 8.91 -33.29
CA THR A 108 -21.17 10.35 -33.03
C THR A 108 -21.23 11.11 -34.36
N LYS A 109 -22.25 11.96 -34.55
CA LYS A 109 -22.36 12.82 -35.73
C LYS A 109 -21.36 13.98 -35.64
N GLU A 110 -20.85 14.46 -36.78
CA GLU A 110 -19.98 15.65 -36.84
C GLU A 110 -20.64 16.84 -36.12
N GLY A 111 -20.03 17.27 -35.00
CA GLY A 111 -20.49 18.40 -34.19
C GLY A 111 -21.02 18.04 -32.78
N GLU A 112 -21.26 16.76 -32.48
CA GLU A 112 -21.61 16.31 -31.13
C GLU A 112 -20.36 15.99 -30.28
N LYS A 113 -20.50 16.10 -28.96
CA LYS A 113 -19.39 15.90 -28.01
C LYS A 113 -18.96 14.42 -28.06
N GLU A 114 -17.69 14.17 -28.38
CA GLU A 114 -17.14 12.80 -28.45
C GLU A 114 -17.35 12.08 -27.11
N GLU A 115 -18.23 11.09 -27.11
CA GLU A 115 -18.44 10.21 -25.96
C GLU A 115 -17.40 9.09 -26.00
N SER A 116 -16.72 8.85 -24.87
CA SER A 116 -15.76 7.77 -24.76
C SER A 116 -15.69 7.27 -23.32
N VAL A 117 -15.32 6.01 -23.18
CA VAL A 117 -15.03 5.36 -21.91
C VAL A 117 -13.56 5.50 -21.57
N GLN A 118 -13.30 5.96 -20.36
CA GLN A 118 -11.98 6.02 -19.76
C GLN A 118 -11.55 4.62 -19.27
N ILE A 119 -10.37 4.19 -19.73
CA ILE A 119 -9.75 2.94 -19.31
C ILE A 119 -9.14 3.13 -17.92
N LEU A 120 -9.66 2.41 -16.94
CA LEU A 120 -9.14 2.45 -15.56
C LEU A 120 -7.96 1.50 -15.39
N ILE A 121 -6.94 1.94 -14.66
CA ILE A 121 -5.79 1.08 -14.33
C ILE A 121 -6.16 0.05 -13.26
N PHE A 122 -5.35 -1.01 -13.11
CA PHE A 122 -5.68 -2.13 -12.22
C PHE A 122 -6.01 -1.72 -10.78
N LEU A 123 -5.21 -0.83 -10.17
CA LEU A 123 -5.43 -0.37 -8.80
C LEU A 123 -6.75 0.40 -8.65
N GLU A 124 -7.03 1.32 -9.59
CA GLU A 124 -8.28 2.08 -9.63
C GLU A 124 -9.50 1.16 -9.74
N ARG A 125 -9.43 0.12 -10.59
CA ARG A 125 -10.49 -0.87 -10.74
C ARG A 125 -10.72 -1.66 -9.47
N LEU A 126 -9.64 -2.13 -8.83
CA LEU A 126 -9.72 -2.92 -7.61
C LEU A 126 -10.37 -2.12 -6.47
N ASP A 127 -9.93 -0.87 -6.27
CA ASP A 127 -10.49 0.04 -5.27
C ASP A 127 -11.97 0.35 -5.56
N LEU A 128 -12.29 0.73 -6.79
CA LEU A 128 -13.65 1.01 -7.24
C LEU A 128 -14.59 -0.18 -6.99
N PHE A 129 -14.18 -1.39 -7.36
CA PHE A 129 -15.03 -2.59 -7.22
C PHE A 129 -15.23 -2.96 -5.76
N THR A 130 -14.16 -2.91 -4.95
CA THR A 130 -14.23 -3.16 -3.50
C THR A 130 -15.21 -2.19 -2.84
N TRP A 131 -15.19 -0.92 -3.25
CA TRP A 131 -16.10 0.10 -2.74
C TRP A 131 -17.54 -0.10 -3.25
N LEU A 132 -17.75 -0.37 -4.55
CA LEU A 132 -19.07 -0.60 -5.15
C LEU A 132 -19.76 -1.87 -4.60
N GLU A 133 -19.00 -2.92 -4.29
CA GLU A 133 -19.50 -4.13 -3.62
C GLU A 133 -19.85 -3.89 -2.15
N GLY A 134 -19.40 -2.76 -1.59
CA GLY A 134 -19.55 -2.43 -0.18
C GLY A 134 -18.65 -3.23 0.76
N ALA A 135 -17.57 -3.82 0.23
CA ALA A 135 -16.54 -4.46 1.04
C ALA A 135 -15.66 -3.43 1.79
N SER A 136 -15.62 -2.19 1.30
CA SER A 136 -15.01 -1.03 1.98
C SER A 136 -15.94 0.19 1.89
N ASP A 137 -16.00 0.99 2.96
CA ASP A 137 -16.65 2.31 2.96
C ASP A 137 -15.70 3.42 2.52
N ASP A 138 -14.40 3.18 2.59
CA ASP A 138 -13.32 4.10 2.22
C ASP A 138 -12.74 3.74 0.84
N SER A 139 -12.40 4.75 0.05
CA SER A 139 -11.73 4.62 -1.25
C SER A 139 -10.75 5.78 -1.42
N GLU A 140 -9.55 5.49 -1.91
CA GLU A 140 -8.49 6.49 -2.12
C GLU A 140 -8.79 7.40 -3.32
N HIS A 141 -9.63 6.92 -4.24
CA HIS A 141 -9.95 7.61 -5.48
C HIS A 141 -11.30 8.35 -5.43
N ILE A 142 -12.12 8.16 -4.40
CA ILE A 142 -13.43 8.81 -4.28
C ILE A 142 -13.34 10.01 -3.33
N LYS A 143 -13.56 11.22 -3.87
CA LYS A 143 -13.64 12.43 -3.04
C LYS A 143 -14.83 12.36 -2.06
N PRO A 144 -14.67 12.80 -0.80
CA PRO A 144 -15.81 12.96 0.11
C PRO A 144 -16.89 13.87 -0.49
N LEU A 145 -18.16 13.59 -0.17
CA LEU A 145 -19.27 14.46 -0.55
C LEU A 145 -19.09 15.86 0.06
N GLU A 146 -19.28 16.92 -0.74
CA GLU A 146 -19.29 18.29 -0.25
C GLU A 146 -20.33 18.43 0.89
N GLY A 147 -19.89 18.98 2.02
CA GLY A 147 -20.67 19.06 3.26
C GLY A 147 -20.40 17.97 4.31
N ALA A 148 -19.82 16.82 3.93
CA ALA A 148 -19.44 15.78 4.89
C ALA A 148 -18.23 16.17 5.75
N ALA A 149 -17.29 16.95 5.19
CA ALA A 149 -16.14 17.49 5.91
C ALA A 149 -16.56 18.52 6.98
N ALA A 150 -17.48 19.43 6.63
CA ALA A 150 -18.03 20.42 7.56
C ALA A 150 -18.89 19.77 8.66
N ALA A 151 -19.63 18.71 8.35
CA ALA A 151 -20.39 17.95 9.34
C ALA A 151 -19.49 17.16 10.31
N ALA A 152 -18.37 16.60 9.82
CA ALA A 152 -17.37 15.94 10.66
C ALA A 152 -16.64 16.93 11.58
N GLU A 153 -16.30 18.13 11.07
CA GLU A 153 -15.67 19.20 11.83
C GLU A 153 -16.62 19.84 12.85
N ALA A 154 -17.89 20.04 12.48
CA ALA A 154 -18.93 20.50 13.40
C ALA A 154 -19.23 19.48 14.51
N ALA A 155 -19.23 18.17 14.19
CA ALA A 155 -19.39 17.11 15.19
C ALA A 155 -18.19 17.03 16.15
N ALA A 156 -16.96 17.23 15.65
CA ALA A 156 -15.76 17.31 16.49
C ALA A 156 -15.76 18.55 17.39
N THR A 157 -16.22 19.69 16.87
CA THR A 157 -16.32 20.95 17.62
C THR A 157 -17.40 20.87 18.71
N ALA A 158 -18.57 20.29 18.40
CA ALA A 158 -19.64 20.08 19.38
C ALA A 158 -19.23 19.12 20.50
N ALA A 159 -18.45 18.07 20.19
CA ALA A 159 -17.89 17.17 21.18
C ALA A 159 -16.85 17.87 22.09
N GLY A 160 -16.05 18.78 21.54
CA GLY A 160 -15.08 19.58 22.29
C GLY A 160 -15.73 20.58 23.26
N VAL A 161 -16.80 21.26 22.83
CA VAL A 161 -17.53 22.23 23.66
C VAL A 161 -18.27 21.53 24.80
N ALA A 162 -18.93 20.39 24.54
CA ALA A 162 -19.61 19.61 25.57
C ALA A 162 -18.65 19.05 26.65
N GLN A 163 -17.39 18.79 26.28
CA GLN A 163 -16.37 18.34 27.21
C GLN A 163 -15.78 19.49 28.05
N ALA A 164 -15.73 20.71 27.51
CA ALA A 164 -15.31 21.91 28.22
C ALA A 164 -16.35 22.38 29.25
N ASP A 165 -17.64 22.35 28.90
CA ASP A 165 -18.74 22.73 29.82
C ASP A 165 -18.85 21.75 31.00
N ASN A 166 -18.66 20.46 30.76
CA ASN A 166 -18.61 19.45 31.83
C ASN A 166 -17.39 19.61 32.76
N ALA A 167 -16.24 20.03 32.23
CA ALA A 167 -15.06 20.31 33.04
C ALA A 167 -15.24 21.56 33.92
N ALA A 168 -15.92 22.60 33.40
CA ALA A 168 -16.21 23.82 34.14
C ALA A 168 -17.22 23.59 35.29
N GLY A 169 -18.22 22.75 35.09
CA GLY A 169 -19.21 22.41 36.13
C GLY A 169 -18.62 21.64 37.32
N ILE A 170 -17.63 20.78 37.08
CA ILE A 170 -16.93 20.02 38.14
C ILE A 170 -15.98 20.93 38.93
N ALA A 171 -15.31 21.88 38.28
CA ALA A 171 -14.41 22.83 38.95
C ALA A 171 -15.16 23.86 39.81
N ALA A 172 -16.41 24.20 39.46
CA ALA A 172 -17.24 25.15 40.20
C ALA A 172 -17.93 24.58 41.46
N GLY A 173 -17.78 23.27 41.75
CA GLY A 173 -18.32 22.66 42.96
C GLY A 173 -19.86 22.60 43.03
N ALA A 174 -20.55 22.80 41.91
CA ALA A 174 -22.02 22.83 41.85
C ALA A 174 -22.67 21.44 41.88
N VAL A 175 -21.90 20.34 41.78
CA VAL A 175 -22.43 18.97 41.73
C VAL A 175 -21.61 18.00 42.60
N GLY A 176 -22.18 17.65 43.76
CA GLY A 176 -22.05 16.31 44.34
C GLY A 176 -20.93 16.05 45.35
N GLY A 177 -21.06 16.59 46.57
CA GLY A 177 -20.35 16.09 47.75
C GLY A 177 -20.90 14.73 48.21
N VAL A 178 -20.00 13.83 48.63
CA VAL A 178 -20.28 12.45 49.03
C VAL A 178 -20.92 12.38 50.43
N THR A 179 -22.08 11.73 50.55
CA THR A 179 -22.61 11.21 51.82
C THR A 179 -22.67 9.67 51.81
N THR A 180 -22.06 9.07 52.83
CA THR A 180 -22.08 7.64 53.23
C THR A 180 -23.50 7.24 53.71
N VAL A 181 -24.06 6.02 53.63
CA VAL A 181 -23.69 4.69 54.22
C VAL A 181 -24.60 3.55 53.57
N PRO A 182 -24.79 2.29 54.07
CA PRO A 182 -24.21 1.01 53.60
C PRO A 182 -25.19 -0.09 53.05
N SER A 183 -24.57 -1.22 52.66
CA SER A 183 -24.99 -2.48 52.02
C SER A 183 -26.19 -3.30 52.54
N GLY A 184 -26.80 -4.09 51.64
CA GLY A 184 -27.62 -5.28 51.93
C GLY A 184 -28.03 -6.10 50.69
N THR A 185 -27.76 -7.41 50.68
CA THR A 185 -28.03 -8.45 49.64
C THR A 185 -29.29 -9.27 49.98
N THR A 186 -30.21 -9.67 49.08
CA THR A 186 -30.31 -10.96 48.33
C THR A 186 -31.77 -11.09 47.79
N GLY A 187 -32.04 -11.57 46.57
CA GLY A 187 -32.56 -12.94 46.33
C GLY A 187 -33.64 -13.11 45.22
N ALA A 188 -33.51 -14.20 44.44
CA ALA A 188 -34.52 -15.05 43.75
C ALA A 188 -35.07 -14.76 42.31
N ALA A 189 -35.22 -15.88 41.57
CA ALA A 189 -35.59 -16.12 40.15
C ALA A 189 -37.12 -16.10 39.88
N GLN A 190 -37.68 -16.04 38.65
CA GLN A 190 -37.76 -17.13 37.64
C GLN A 190 -38.39 -16.65 36.29
N ALA A 191 -38.51 -17.58 35.32
CA ALA A 191 -38.56 -17.46 33.85
C ALA A 191 -39.92 -17.13 33.17
N GLY A 192 -39.87 -16.69 31.89
CA GLY A 192 -40.96 -16.90 30.91
C GLY A 192 -41.09 -15.94 29.70
N THR A 193 -40.72 -16.42 28.50
CA THR A 193 -41.26 -16.08 27.14
C THR A 193 -40.85 -14.80 26.38
N GLN A 194 -40.77 -14.97 25.05
CA GLN A 194 -40.31 -14.07 23.99
C GLN A 194 -41.14 -12.78 23.86
N LEU A 195 -40.45 -11.65 23.61
CA LEU A 195 -40.77 -10.50 22.73
C LEU A 195 -40.06 -9.26 23.28
N GLY A 196 -39.23 -8.61 22.46
CA GLY A 196 -38.61 -7.28 22.67
C GLY A 196 -38.00 -7.02 24.06
N ARG A 197 -36.66 -7.00 24.19
CA ARG A 197 -35.99 -6.66 25.46
C ARG A 197 -36.59 -5.37 26.06
N PRO A 198 -37.32 -5.42 27.19
CA PRO A 198 -37.72 -4.21 27.89
C PRO A 198 -36.48 -3.61 28.52
N GLN A 199 -36.30 -2.29 28.39
CA GLN A 199 -35.30 -1.56 29.16
C GLN A 199 -35.58 -1.82 30.64
N LYS A 200 -34.71 -2.59 31.31
CA LYS A 200 -34.76 -2.70 32.78
C LYS A 200 -34.68 -1.28 33.34
N GLN A 201 -35.67 -0.87 34.12
CA GLN A 201 -35.56 0.35 34.92
C GLN A 201 -34.34 0.20 35.83
N ILE A 202 -33.33 1.01 35.57
CA ILE A 202 -32.09 1.05 36.35
C ILE A 202 -32.42 1.76 37.67
N ASP A 203 -32.04 1.16 38.79
CA ASP A 203 -32.22 1.75 40.12
C ASP A 203 -31.54 3.14 40.16
N PRO A 204 -32.22 4.21 40.62
CA PRO A 204 -31.67 5.56 40.66
C PRO A 204 -30.30 5.64 41.33
N ARG A 205 -30.03 4.82 42.35
CA ARG A 205 -28.71 4.78 43.01
C ARG A 205 -27.63 4.12 42.14
N LEU A 206 -28.00 3.12 41.33
CA LEU A 206 -27.10 2.50 40.36
C LEU A 206 -26.78 3.44 39.21
N GLN A 207 -27.74 4.30 38.84
CA GLN A 207 -27.56 5.31 37.80
C GLN A 207 -26.62 6.44 38.26
N GLU A 208 -26.69 6.86 39.53
CA GLU A 208 -25.71 7.78 40.11
C GLU A 208 -24.28 7.19 40.11
N ILE A 209 -24.14 5.90 40.43
CA ILE A 209 -22.83 5.21 40.37
C ILE A 209 -22.33 5.14 38.93
N TYR A 210 -23.19 4.82 37.95
CA TYR A 210 -22.82 4.81 36.53
C TYR A 210 -22.44 6.19 35.99
N ASN A 211 -23.01 7.26 36.53
CA ASN A 211 -22.65 8.62 36.14
C ASN A 211 -21.28 9.04 36.70
N GLY A 212 -20.88 8.48 37.84
CA GLY A 212 -19.57 8.72 38.46
C GLY A 212 -18.45 7.78 38.00
N GLU A 213 -18.77 6.64 37.39
CA GLU A 213 -17.76 5.65 36.99
C GLU A 213 -17.03 6.04 35.70
N ARG A 214 -15.70 5.98 35.71
CA ARG A 214 -14.87 6.11 34.50
C ARG A 214 -14.60 4.71 33.93
N LYS A 215 -15.26 4.36 32.82
CA LYS A 215 -15.00 3.11 32.10
C LYS A 215 -13.72 3.23 31.27
N THR A 216 -12.64 2.63 31.76
CA THR A 216 -11.34 2.59 31.05
C THR A 216 -11.25 1.48 30.00
N GLY A 217 -12.17 0.50 30.03
CA GLY A 217 -12.33 -0.54 29.02
C GLY A 217 -13.27 -1.65 29.48
N ASP A 218 -13.95 -2.32 28.54
CA ASP A 218 -14.72 -3.53 28.76
C ASP A 218 -13.97 -4.77 28.25
N ARG A 219 -14.53 -5.97 28.49
CA ARG A 219 -13.92 -7.23 28.07
C ARG A 219 -13.73 -7.33 26.54
N ASN A 220 -14.50 -6.59 25.75
CA ASN A 220 -14.41 -6.53 24.29
C ASN A 220 -13.40 -5.46 23.82
N THR A 221 -13.27 -4.34 24.52
CA THR A 221 -12.26 -3.31 24.24
C THR A 221 -10.87 -3.77 24.68
N VAL A 222 -10.75 -4.73 25.59
CA VAL A 222 -9.45 -5.38 25.87
C VAL A 222 -9.01 -6.29 24.73
N LEU A 223 -9.97 -6.87 23.98
CA LEU A 223 -9.68 -7.75 22.83
C LEU A 223 -9.40 -6.98 21.54
N ARG A 224 -9.57 -5.66 21.53
CA ARG A 224 -9.30 -4.78 20.39
C ARG A 224 -8.31 -3.69 20.82
N GLY A 225 -7.46 -3.21 19.92
CA GLY A 225 -6.59 -2.08 20.24
C GLY A 225 -7.40 -0.79 20.48
N ILE A 226 -6.76 0.24 21.02
CA ILE A 226 -7.32 1.60 21.17
C ILE A 226 -7.84 2.20 19.85
N LYS A 227 -7.36 1.68 18.72
CA LYS A 227 -7.84 1.99 17.38
C LYS A 227 -8.61 0.77 16.85
N PRO A 228 -9.87 0.92 16.38
CA PRO A 228 -10.60 -0.16 15.72
C PRO A 228 -9.93 -0.44 14.36
N THR A 229 -8.90 -1.28 14.36
CA THR A 229 -8.17 -1.68 13.14
C THR A 229 -8.54 -3.12 12.81
N ASP A 230 -9.24 -3.33 11.69
CA ASP A 230 -9.67 -4.65 11.25
C ASP A 230 -8.67 -5.26 10.26
N PHE A 231 -7.88 -6.23 10.75
CA PHE A 231 -6.91 -6.97 9.95
C PHE A 231 -7.52 -8.21 9.25
N SER A 232 -8.85 -8.35 9.19
CA SER A 232 -9.50 -9.49 8.53
C SER A 232 -9.15 -9.59 7.04
N HIS A 233 -8.85 -8.46 6.39
CA HIS A 233 -8.30 -8.38 5.04
C HIS A 233 -6.92 -9.05 4.91
N VAL A 234 -6.06 -8.92 5.93
CA VAL A 234 -4.75 -9.60 6.01
C VAL A 234 -4.93 -11.10 6.19
N ARG A 235 -5.94 -11.53 6.95
CA ARG A 235 -6.25 -12.96 7.13
C ARG A 235 -6.74 -13.61 5.83
N LYS A 236 -7.71 -12.99 5.13
CA LYS A 236 -8.24 -13.51 3.85
C LYS A 236 -7.17 -13.55 2.75
N SER A 237 -6.33 -12.53 2.68
CA SER A 237 -5.19 -12.54 1.75
C SER A 237 -4.16 -13.62 2.12
N ALA A 238 -3.88 -13.83 3.41
CA ALA A 238 -2.97 -14.89 3.87
C ALA A 238 -3.49 -16.31 3.56
N GLU A 239 -4.80 -16.55 3.59
CA GLU A 239 -5.39 -17.86 3.24
C GLU A 239 -5.05 -18.29 1.80
N LEU A 240 -5.08 -17.36 0.83
CA LEU A 240 -4.68 -17.62 -0.56
C LEU A 240 -3.20 -18.04 -0.69
N PHE A 241 -2.35 -17.64 0.25
CA PHE A 241 -0.93 -18.01 0.27
C PHE A 241 -0.65 -19.25 1.13
N LEU A 242 -1.45 -19.52 2.15
CA LEU A 242 -1.30 -20.65 3.08
C LEU A 242 -1.97 -21.93 2.57
N ASP A 243 -3.05 -21.84 1.78
CA ASP A 243 -3.71 -23.01 1.16
C ASP A 243 -2.80 -23.74 0.17
N ARG A 244 -1.82 -23.02 -0.40
CA ARG A 244 -0.79 -23.65 -1.24
C ARG A 244 0.19 -24.52 -0.45
N ASN A 245 0.27 -24.37 0.87
CA ASN A 245 1.12 -25.18 1.75
C ASN A 245 0.37 -26.32 2.47
N ARG A 246 -0.97 -26.40 2.39
CA ARG A 246 -1.75 -27.44 3.10
C ARG A 246 -2.08 -28.68 2.26
N SER A 247 -1.76 -28.71 0.96
CA SER A 247 -1.97 -29.91 0.14
C SER A 247 -0.71 -30.74 -0.03
N ARG A 248 -0.42 -31.62 0.95
CA ARG A 248 0.16 -32.94 0.63
C ARG A 248 -0.04 -33.98 1.74
N PRO A 249 -0.89 -34.98 1.49
CA PRO A 249 -0.51 -36.37 1.70
C PRO A 249 -0.65 -37.14 0.36
N GLY A 250 0.37 -37.94 0.01
CA GLY A 250 0.28 -38.89 -1.10
C GLY A 250 1.30 -38.70 -2.23
N GLN A 251 2.16 -39.70 -2.37
CA GLN A 251 3.14 -40.02 -3.43
C GLN A 251 2.50 -40.27 -4.83
N PRO A 252 3.26 -40.69 -5.89
CA PRO A 252 4.70 -40.61 -6.17
C PRO A 252 5.05 -40.09 -7.60
N SER A 253 6.35 -40.01 -7.82
CA SER A 253 7.15 -39.68 -9.02
C SER A 253 6.80 -40.31 -10.38
N ALA A 254 6.99 -39.55 -11.46
CA ALA A 254 7.60 -40.03 -12.72
C ALA A 254 8.22 -38.88 -13.54
N LYS A 255 9.29 -39.21 -14.28
CA LYS A 255 10.26 -38.33 -14.98
C LYS A 255 10.02 -38.39 -16.52
N PRO A 256 10.82 -37.75 -17.40
CA PRO A 256 10.35 -36.68 -18.28
C PRO A 256 10.40 -37.00 -19.80
N GLY A 257 9.64 -36.24 -20.59
CA GLY A 257 9.95 -35.94 -22.00
C GLY A 257 8.79 -36.09 -22.99
N SER A 258 8.27 -34.98 -23.50
CA SER A 258 8.25 -34.66 -24.95
C SER A 258 7.61 -33.27 -25.15
N LYS A 259 8.00 -32.62 -26.25
CA LYS A 259 7.71 -31.23 -26.59
C LYS A 259 6.27 -31.07 -27.08
N GLY A 260 5.56 -30.09 -26.54
CA GLY A 260 4.32 -29.56 -27.09
C GLY A 260 4.29 -28.04 -26.90
N THR A 261 4.43 -27.31 -28.00
CA THR A 261 4.25 -25.86 -28.12
C THR A 261 2.79 -25.48 -27.93
N ILE A 262 2.49 -24.69 -26.90
CA ILE A 262 1.23 -23.94 -26.74
C ILE A 262 1.60 -22.52 -26.27
N PRO A 263 1.01 -21.44 -26.81
CA PRO A 263 1.32 -20.07 -26.41
C PRO A 263 0.64 -19.75 -25.07
N ALA A 264 1.41 -19.30 -24.07
CA ALA A 264 0.89 -18.80 -22.82
C ALA A 264 0.53 -17.31 -22.93
N PRO A 265 -0.67 -16.86 -22.51
CA PRO A 265 -0.94 -15.45 -22.33
C PRO A 265 -0.39 -15.05 -20.95
N SER A 266 0.73 -14.34 -20.93
CA SER A 266 1.29 -13.75 -19.72
C SER A 266 1.88 -12.40 -20.08
N ALA A 267 1.05 -11.36 -20.03
CA ALA A 267 1.48 -9.98 -20.05
C ALA A 267 2.06 -9.65 -18.66
N GLY A 268 3.38 -9.82 -18.53
CA GLY A 268 4.15 -9.39 -17.38
C GLY A 268 5.50 -8.85 -17.84
N LEU A 269 5.70 -7.55 -17.63
CA LEU A 269 7.01 -6.88 -17.58
C LEU A 269 7.93 -7.09 -18.81
N SER A 270 7.56 -6.48 -19.94
CA SER A 270 8.53 -6.20 -21.00
C SER A 270 9.32 -4.95 -20.63
N MET A 271 10.54 -5.14 -20.10
CA MET A 271 11.56 -4.10 -20.09
C MET A 271 11.98 -3.83 -21.56
N PRO A 272 12.14 -2.57 -22.00
CA PRO A 272 12.65 -2.30 -23.34
C PRO A 272 14.08 -2.84 -23.44
N SER A 273 14.25 -3.87 -24.28
CA SER A 273 15.54 -4.43 -24.65
C SER A 273 16.31 -3.38 -25.45
N SER A 274 17.17 -2.64 -24.76
CA SER A 274 18.22 -1.85 -25.39
C SER A 274 19.21 -2.81 -26.08
N ARG A 275 19.03 -2.91 -27.40
CA ARG A 275 20.01 -3.29 -28.43
C ARG A 275 20.79 -4.58 -28.23
N LYS A 276 20.46 -5.56 -29.08
CA LYS A 276 21.35 -6.58 -29.64
C LYS A 276 22.79 -6.02 -29.77
N SER A 277 23.68 -6.47 -28.89
CA SER A 277 25.10 -6.57 -29.19
C SER A 277 25.57 -7.94 -28.70
N SER A 278 26.37 -8.57 -29.55
CA SER A 278 26.77 -9.95 -29.60
C SER A 278 27.51 -10.45 -28.34
N SER A 279 27.21 -11.69 -27.95
CA SER A 279 28.13 -12.67 -27.37
C SER A 279 29.03 -12.20 -26.21
N SER A 280 28.48 -12.11 -25.01
CA SER A 280 29.11 -12.49 -23.73
C SER A 280 28.06 -12.41 -22.63
N HIS A 281 28.13 -13.26 -21.60
CA HIS A 281 27.22 -13.27 -20.45
C HIS A 281 27.15 -11.89 -19.77
N SER A 282 26.22 -11.01 -20.18
CA SER A 282 25.96 -9.76 -19.48
C SER A 282 25.44 -10.10 -18.08
N ARG A 283 26.23 -9.77 -17.05
CA ARG A 283 25.88 -10.05 -15.65
C ARG A 283 24.55 -9.35 -15.33
N PRO A 284 23.60 -10.03 -14.68
CA PRO A 284 22.35 -9.39 -14.29
C PRO A 284 22.59 -8.29 -13.26
N ASP A 285 21.75 -7.26 -13.24
CA ASP A 285 21.87 -6.15 -12.30
C ASP A 285 21.78 -6.65 -10.84
N PRO A 286 22.75 -6.31 -9.96
CA PRO A 286 22.74 -6.69 -8.55
C PRO A 286 21.59 -6.02 -7.78
N ILE A 287 21.08 -6.71 -6.76
CA ILE A 287 19.96 -6.27 -5.93
C ILE A 287 20.40 -6.01 -4.49
N ILE A 288 19.99 -4.88 -3.93
CA ILE A 288 20.15 -4.51 -2.52
C ILE A 288 18.75 -4.49 -1.89
N LEU A 289 18.57 -5.26 -0.81
CA LEU A 289 17.35 -5.22 0.00
C LEU A 289 17.55 -4.24 1.15
N ILE A 290 16.60 -3.33 1.35
CA ILE A 290 16.54 -2.47 2.53
C ILE A 290 15.51 -2.97 3.54
N SER A 291 15.65 -2.55 4.80
CA SER A 291 14.69 -2.94 5.84
C SER A 291 13.36 -2.21 5.62
N PRO A 292 12.22 -2.91 5.58
CA PRO A 292 10.89 -2.29 5.51
C PRO A 292 10.46 -1.66 6.85
N SER A 293 11.33 -1.67 7.87
CA SER A 293 11.00 -1.13 9.19
C SER A 293 10.89 0.40 9.17
N ALA A 294 9.82 0.92 9.76
CA ALA A 294 9.66 2.35 10.04
C ALA A 294 10.69 2.90 11.04
N SER A 295 11.51 2.05 11.66
CA SER A 295 12.65 2.47 12.48
C SER A 295 13.99 2.47 11.73
N SER A 296 14.02 2.02 10.47
CA SER A 296 15.24 2.03 9.66
C SER A 296 15.67 3.47 9.36
N LEU A 297 16.97 3.75 9.50
CA LEU A 297 17.56 5.05 9.13
C LEU A 297 17.64 5.21 7.61
N ILE A 298 17.82 4.11 6.88
CA ILE A 298 17.86 4.08 5.41
C ILE A 298 16.56 3.46 4.90
N ARG A 299 15.80 4.22 4.12
CA ARG A 299 14.52 3.86 3.49
C ARG A 299 14.54 4.20 2.00
N MET A 300 13.50 3.81 1.27
CA MET A 300 13.37 4.13 -0.16
C MET A 300 13.43 5.64 -0.44
N SER A 301 12.98 6.48 0.51
CA SER A 301 12.97 7.95 0.36
C SER A 301 14.35 8.60 0.39
N ASN A 302 15.29 8.06 1.17
CA ASN A 302 16.61 8.65 1.38
C ASN A 302 17.78 7.78 0.88
N VAL A 303 17.53 6.55 0.41
CA VAL A 303 18.61 5.65 0.00
C VAL A 303 19.43 6.20 -1.17
N LYS A 304 18.81 6.99 -2.04
CA LYS A 304 19.49 7.63 -3.17
C LYS A 304 20.44 8.74 -2.71
N SER A 305 19.97 9.71 -1.92
CA SER A 305 20.82 10.76 -1.36
C SER A 305 21.94 10.19 -0.49
N PHE A 306 21.65 9.11 0.24
CA PHE A 306 22.67 8.47 1.07
C PHE A 306 23.71 7.70 0.25
N LEU A 307 23.32 6.70 -0.54
CA LEU A 307 24.28 5.79 -1.21
C LEU A 307 24.90 6.37 -2.49
N GLU A 308 24.24 7.30 -3.17
CA GLU A 308 24.73 7.92 -4.41
C GLU A 308 25.43 9.26 -4.12
N GLU A 309 24.79 10.14 -3.35
CA GLU A 309 25.31 11.50 -3.08
C GLU A 309 26.22 11.54 -1.84
N GLY A 310 26.14 10.54 -0.97
CA GLY A 310 26.97 10.44 0.23
C GLY A 310 26.50 11.32 1.39
N ILE A 311 25.22 11.71 1.41
CA ILE A 311 24.66 12.66 2.37
C ILE A 311 23.47 12.00 3.07
N PHE A 312 23.53 11.88 4.40
CA PHE A 312 22.38 11.39 5.15
C PHE A 312 21.35 12.49 5.35
N VAL A 313 20.13 12.26 4.85
CA VAL A 313 18.95 13.08 5.11
C VAL A 313 17.91 12.18 5.79
N PRO A 314 17.24 12.61 6.87
CA PRO A 314 16.21 11.81 7.53
C PRO A 314 15.12 11.37 6.54
N PRO A 315 14.62 10.12 6.63
CA PRO A 315 13.62 9.60 5.69
C PRO A 315 12.34 10.42 5.57
N ASP A 316 11.96 11.11 6.64
CA ASP A 316 10.71 11.87 6.76
C ASP A 316 10.93 13.39 6.50
N HIS A 317 12.13 13.77 6.01
CA HIS A 317 12.48 15.17 5.75
C HIS A 317 11.82 15.69 4.46
N PRO A 318 11.27 16.92 4.43
CA PRO A 318 10.50 17.44 3.30
C PRO A 318 11.29 17.61 1.99
N THR A 319 12.62 17.66 2.05
CA THR A 319 13.47 17.73 0.85
C THR A 319 13.50 16.43 0.05
N LEU A 320 12.98 15.32 0.62
CA LEU A 320 12.92 14.01 -0.02
C LEU A 320 11.52 13.69 -0.59
N SER A 321 10.55 14.60 -0.43
CA SER A 321 9.14 14.42 -0.80
C SER A 321 8.87 14.17 -2.30
N SER A 322 9.88 14.26 -3.16
CA SER A 322 9.77 13.95 -4.59
C SER A 322 10.21 12.52 -4.96
N ALA A 323 10.64 11.69 -3.99
CA ALA A 323 11.33 10.42 -4.29
C ALA A 323 10.53 9.12 -4.12
N THR A 324 9.30 9.11 -3.59
CA THR A 324 8.72 7.84 -3.08
C THR A 324 7.25 7.62 -3.35
N ASP A 325 6.98 6.95 -4.48
CA ASP A 325 5.91 5.94 -4.62
C ASP A 325 6.45 4.63 -5.24
N ALA A 326 7.73 4.59 -5.60
CA ALA A 326 8.31 3.42 -6.23
C ALA A 326 8.93 2.50 -5.18
N ASN A 327 8.41 1.28 -5.06
CA ASN A 327 9.04 0.16 -4.33
C ASN A 327 10.38 -0.31 -4.95
N LEU A 328 10.95 0.47 -5.88
CA LEU A 328 12.17 0.17 -6.62
C LEU A 328 12.92 1.45 -6.95
N VAL A 329 14.19 1.53 -6.53
CA VAL A 329 15.13 2.61 -6.84
C VAL A 329 16.32 2.01 -7.59
N LYS A 330 16.82 2.70 -8.61
CA LYS A 330 18.03 2.30 -9.34
C LYS A 330 19.17 3.22 -8.94
N LEU A 331 20.31 2.64 -8.56
CA LEU A 331 21.55 3.35 -8.26
C LEU A 331 22.61 2.99 -9.29
N GLU A 332 23.45 3.92 -9.68
CA GLU A 332 24.60 3.65 -10.53
C GLU A 332 25.88 3.87 -9.75
N ARG A 333 26.75 2.86 -9.70
CA ARG A 333 28.03 2.93 -8.98
C ARG A 333 29.17 2.39 -9.85
N PRO A 334 30.25 3.16 -10.06
CA PRO A 334 31.47 2.61 -10.64
C PRO A 334 32.12 1.68 -9.61
N LEU A 335 32.17 0.38 -9.91
CA LEU A 335 32.76 -0.63 -9.03
C LEU A 335 34.28 -0.67 -9.19
N ARG A 336 34.99 -0.86 -8.07
CA ARG A 336 36.46 -0.98 -8.05
C ARG A 336 36.93 -2.44 -8.09
N LEU A 337 36.00 -3.39 -8.23
CA LEU A 337 36.21 -4.85 -8.21
C LEU A 337 37.31 -5.39 -9.14
N ASN A 338 37.66 -4.65 -10.20
CA ASN A 338 38.64 -5.07 -11.21
C ASN A 338 40.02 -4.38 -11.06
N GLY A 339 40.20 -3.56 -10.02
CA GLY A 339 41.48 -2.91 -9.71
C GLY A 339 42.39 -3.79 -8.86
N ASP A 340 43.70 -3.72 -9.14
CA ASP A 340 44.74 -4.33 -8.31
C ASP A 340 44.73 -3.68 -6.90
N PRO A 341 44.61 -4.46 -5.80
CA PRO A 341 44.56 -3.93 -4.44
C PRO A 341 45.82 -3.18 -4.01
N SER A 342 46.94 -3.33 -4.73
CA SER A 342 48.18 -2.58 -4.48
C SER A 342 48.20 -1.18 -5.10
N ASN A 343 47.22 -0.83 -5.96
CA ASN A 343 47.16 0.47 -6.62
C ASN A 343 45.71 0.99 -6.76
N PRO A 344 45.19 1.75 -5.77
CA PRO A 344 43.83 2.27 -5.79
C PRO A 344 43.57 3.31 -6.91
N SER A 345 44.62 3.84 -7.55
CA SER A 345 44.53 4.74 -8.71
C SER A 345 44.31 4.00 -10.04
N ALA A 346 44.62 2.69 -10.09
CA ALA A 346 44.59 1.90 -11.33
C ALA A 346 43.18 1.55 -11.85
N SER A 347 42.12 1.75 -11.05
CA SER A 347 40.73 1.58 -11.56
C SER A 347 40.29 2.69 -12.52
N SER A 348 41.01 3.82 -12.52
CA SER A 348 40.81 4.97 -13.41
C SER A 348 41.66 4.87 -14.70
N SER A 349 42.81 4.21 -14.65
CA SER A 349 43.65 3.99 -15.83
C SER A 349 43.30 2.65 -16.48
N SER A 350 42.37 2.71 -17.44
CA SER A 350 42.29 1.67 -18.45
C SER A 350 43.70 1.41 -19.00
N ARG A 351 44.08 0.12 -19.06
CA ARG A 351 45.18 -0.32 -19.93
C ARG A 351 45.02 0.38 -21.27
N ALA A 352 46.09 1.00 -21.75
CA ALA A 352 46.15 1.77 -22.99
C ALA A 352 45.27 1.13 -24.08
N GLY A 353 44.12 1.76 -24.38
CA GLY A 353 43.15 1.32 -25.39
C GLY A 353 41.81 0.74 -24.91
N GLY A 354 41.58 0.54 -23.61
CA GLY A 354 40.32 -0.01 -23.09
C GLY A 354 39.20 1.02 -22.84
N LYS A 355 37.95 0.69 -23.22
CA LYS A 355 36.74 1.47 -22.88
C LYS A 355 36.67 1.77 -21.37
N PRO A 356 36.16 2.96 -20.97
CA PRO A 356 35.98 3.28 -19.55
C PRO A 356 35.10 2.23 -18.86
N PRO A 357 35.38 1.89 -17.58
CA PRO A 357 34.56 0.93 -16.84
C PRO A 357 33.12 1.44 -16.79
N ARG A 358 32.17 0.60 -17.25
CA ARG A 358 30.75 0.95 -17.22
C ARG A 358 30.27 0.95 -15.76
N PRO A 359 29.52 1.98 -15.31
CA PRO A 359 28.95 1.97 -13.97
C PRO A 359 28.00 0.78 -13.84
N THR A 360 28.07 0.09 -12.70
CA THR A 360 27.17 -1.03 -12.40
C THR A 360 25.87 -0.48 -11.84
N LYS A 361 24.75 -1.01 -12.34
CA LYS A 361 23.41 -0.58 -11.94
C LYS A 361 22.91 -1.49 -10.82
N PHE A 362 22.68 -0.92 -9.65
CA PHE A 362 22.08 -1.60 -8.52
C PHE A 362 20.58 -1.35 -8.48
N ILE A 363 19.82 -2.39 -8.18
CA ILE A 363 18.38 -2.29 -7.94
C ILE A 363 18.17 -2.36 -6.43
N VAL A 364 17.56 -1.33 -5.86
CA VAL A 364 17.23 -1.23 -4.44
C VAL A 364 15.74 -1.44 -4.27
N VAL A 365 15.37 -2.32 -3.33
CA VAL A 365 13.98 -2.67 -3.00
C VAL A 365 13.85 -2.86 -1.49
N ASP A 366 12.66 -2.63 -0.93
CA ASP A 366 12.37 -2.73 0.51
C ASP A 366 11.59 -4.01 0.90
N GLY A 367 11.07 -4.74 -0.07
CA GLY A 367 10.27 -5.94 0.15
C GLY A 367 10.53 -7.07 -0.85
N THR A 368 10.03 -8.26 -0.51
CA THR A 368 10.16 -9.48 -1.32
C THR A 368 8.84 -9.93 -1.96
N THR A 369 7.80 -9.09 -1.93
CA THR A 369 6.46 -9.40 -2.46
C THR A 369 6.49 -9.86 -3.92
N ASN A 370 7.36 -9.25 -4.75
CA ASN A 370 7.52 -9.57 -6.17
C ASN A 370 8.86 -10.27 -6.48
N PHE A 371 9.51 -10.90 -5.49
CA PHE A 371 10.82 -11.53 -5.66
C PHE A 371 10.71 -12.90 -6.33
N LYS A 372 11.11 -13.00 -7.61
CA LYS A 372 11.22 -14.29 -8.29
C LYS A 372 12.36 -15.13 -7.67
N PRO A 373 12.28 -16.47 -7.72
CA PRO A 373 13.36 -17.35 -7.23
C PRO A 373 14.75 -17.03 -7.80
N GLU A 374 14.81 -16.57 -9.05
CA GLU A 374 16.03 -16.18 -9.76
C GLU A 374 16.68 -14.88 -9.24
N TYR A 375 15.90 -13.98 -8.60
CA TYR A 375 16.40 -12.71 -8.08
C TYR A 375 17.24 -12.88 -6.82
N TRP A 376 17.02 -13.94 -6.06
CA TRP A 376 17.83 -14.27 -4.88
C TRP A 376 19.30 -14.52 -5.24
N ASN A 377 19.60 -14.96 -6.46
CA ASN A 377 20.98 -15.11 -6.93
C ASN A 377 21.64 -13.76 -7.27
N ARG A 378 20.85 -12.70 -7.39
CA ARG A 378 21.30 -11.32 -7.66
C ARG A 378 21.45 -10.50 -6.38
N LEU A 379 21.01 -11.02 -5.24
CA LEU A 379 21.07 -10.33 -3.96
C LEU A 379 22.53 -10.20 -3.51
N VAL A 380 23.00 -8.97 -3.36
CA VAL A 380 24.38 -8.69 -2.94
C VAL A 380 24.45 -8.17 -1.51
N ALA A 381 23.44 -7.43 -1.06
CA ALA A 381 23.43 -6.83 0.27
C ALA A 381 22.02 -6.74 0.87
N VAL A 382 21.94 -6.78 2.20
CA VAL A 382 20.71 -6.65 2.98
C VAL A 382 20.96 -5.64 4.11
N PHE A 383 20.23 -4.54 4.10
CA PHE A 383 20.20 -3.62 5.23
C PHE A 383 19.23 -4.12 6.28
N THR A 384 19.63 -4.10 7.55
CA THR A 384 18.83 -4.61 8.65
C THR A 384 18.83 -3.67 9.84
N THR A 385 17.76 -3.72 10.63
CA THR A 385 17.64 -3.04 11.92
C THR A 385 17.93 -3.97 13.11
N GLY A 386 18.34 -5.22 12.85
CA GLY A 386 18.57 -6.22 13.91
C GLY A 386 17.34 -7.07 14.25
N GLN A 387 16.19 -6.78 13.65
CA GLN A 387 14.94 -7.47 13.93
C GLN A 387 14.76 -8.68 13.03
N THR A 388 14.75 -9.89 13.60
CA THR A 388 14.69 -11.16 12.84
C THR A 388 13.38 -11.34 12.07
N TRP A 389 12.29 -10.66 12.46
CA TRP A 389 11.04 -10.72 11.71
C TRP A 389 11.19 -10.23 10.27
N GLN A 390 12.17 -9.35 10.00
CA GLN A 390 12.48 -8.84 8.67
C GLN A 390 12.72 -9.96 7.65
N PHE A 391 13.37 -11.05 8.08
CA PHE A 391 13.83 -12.11 7.19
C PHE A 391 12.78 -13.23 6.99
N LYS A 392 11.62 -13.16 7.65
CA LYS A 392 10.61 -14.24 7.60
C LYS A 392 10.11 -14.54 6.19
N SER A 393 9.99 -13.53 5.34
CA SER A 393 9.56 -13.65 3.94
C SER A 393 10.72 -13.86 2.96
N TYR A 394 11.96 -14.01 3.45
CA TYR A 394 13.13 -14.16 2.61
C TYR A 394 13.35 -15.64 2.28
N LYS A 395 14.07 -15.92 1.18
CA LYS A 395 14.48 -17.28 0.82
C LYS A 395 15.29 -17.95 1.95
N TRP A 396 16.18 -17.18 2.58
CA TRP A 396 16.95 -17.59 3.75
C TRP A 396 16.44 -16.79 4.96
N SER A 397 15.58 -17.40 5.77
CA SER A 397 14.95 -16.74 6.92
C SER A 397 15.84 -16.72 8.16
N SER A 398 16.81 -17.62 8.25
CA SER A 398 17.81 -17.67 9.31
C SER A 398 18.93 -16.66 9.03
N PRO A 399 19.20 -15.67 9.92
CA PRO A 399 20.24 -14.67 9.69
C PRO A 399 21.63 -15.26 9.38
N PRO A 400 22.12 -16.29 10.11
CA PRO A 400 23.39 -16.95 9.79
C PRO A 400 23.46 -17.57 8.38
N GLU A 401 22.32 -18.00 7.84
CA GLU A 401 22.26 -18.54 6.48
C GLU A 401 22.15 -17.40 5.46
N LEU A 402 21.30 -16.41 5.72
CA LEU A 402 21.14 -15.22 4.89
C LEU A 402 22.47 -14.51 4.63
N PHE A 403 23.25 -14.27 5.69
CA PHE A 403 24.53 -13.55 5.57
C PHE A 403 25.67 -14.39 4.98
N LYS A 404 25.47 -15.69 4.80
CA LYS A 404 26.33 -16.49 3.90
C LYS A 404 26.05 -16.20 2.45
N HIS A 405 24.87 -15.69 2.10
CA HIS A 405 24.43 -15.44 0.72
C HIS A 405 24.40 -13.96 0.31
N ALA A 406 24.32 -13.02 1.26
CA ALA A 406 24.40 -11.58 1.02
C ALA A 406 25.20 -10.87 2.11
N THR A 407 25.77 -9.68 1.82
CA THR A 407 26.43 -8.85 2.84
C THR A 407 25.38 -8.18 3.72
N GLY A 408 25.44 -8.38 5.04
CA GLY A 408 24.57 -7.69 5.98
C GLY A 408 25.11 -6.30 6.32
N VAL A 409 24.24 -5.29 6.34
CA VAL A 409 24.58 -3.91 6.70
C VAL A 409 23.61 -3.42 7.77
N TYR A 410 24.13 -2.94 8.90
CA TYR A 410 23.37 -2.22 9.91
C TYR A 410 23.84 -0.77 9.94
N VAL A 411 22.89 0.18 9.87
CA VAL A 411 23.17 1.61 10.00
C VAL A 411 22.45 2.11 11.25
N GLY A 412 23.22 2.61 12.22
CA GLY A 412 22.72 3.19 13.47
C GLY A 412 23.20 4.62 13.68
N TRP A 413 22.80 5.22 14.79
CA TRP A 413 23.31 6.52 15.20
C TRP A 413 24.69 6.42 15.83
N ARG A 414 25.55 7.39 15.53
CA ARG A 414 26.86 7.53 16.19
C ARG A 414 26.68 7.81 17.68
N GLY A 415 27.40 7.05 18.50
CA GLY A 415 27.31 7.13 19.96
C GLY A 415 26.25 6.20 20.56
N GLU A 416 25.44 5.53 19.73
CA GLU A 416 24.53 4.47 20.18
C GLU A 416 25.13 3.09 19.95
N ASP A 417 24.89 2.20 20.90
CA ASP A 417 25.29 0.81 20.80
C ASP A 417 24.42 0.05 19.79
N PRO A 418 25.01 -0.75 18.88
CA PRO A 418 24.24 -1.64 18.02
C PRO A 418 23.41 -2.64 18.82
N PRO A 419 22.20 -3.01 18.35
CA PRO A 419 21.38 -4.03 19.00
C PRO A 419 22.15 -5.33 19.24
N THR A 420 21.86 -6.00 20.36
CA THR A 420 22.54 -7.26 20.76
C THR A 420 22.46 -8.35 19.69
N GLN A 421 21.35 -8.41 18.96
CA GLN A 421 21.16 -9.33 17.82
C GLN A 421 22.17 -9.06 16.69
N VAL A 422 22.37 -7.78 16.34
CA VAL A 422 23.34 -7.37 15.31
C VAL A 422 24.76 -7.73 15.75
N LYS A 423 25.12 -7.43 17.01
CA LYS A 423 26.40 -7.83 17.60
C LYS A 423 26.57 -9.36 17.57
N GLY A 424 25.51 -10.12 17.84
CA GLY A 424 25.50 -11.58 17.84
C GLY A 424 25.68 -12.23 16.46
N TRP A 425 25.37 -11.51 15.37
CA TRP A 425 25.61 -12.00 14.01
C TRP A 425 27.08 -11.86 13.57
N GLY A 426 27.90 -11.15 14.34
CA GLY A 426 29.34 -11.04 14.15
C GLY A 426 29.71 -10.54 12.76
N ARG A 427 30.64 -11.24 12.09
CA ARG A 427 31.14 -10.86 10.75
C ARG A 427 30.10 -10.95 9.63
N GLY A 428 28.92 -11.50 9.88
CA GLY A 428 27.84 -11.56 8.89
C GLY A 428 27.19 -10.21 8.64
N VAL A 429 27.24 -9.27 9.60
CA VAL A 429 26.65 -7.94 9.49
C VAL A 429 27.65 -6.88 9.90
N GLU A 430 27.95 -5.99 8.97
CA GLU A 430 28.79 -4.84 9.24
C GLU A 430 27.97 -3.69 9.80
N THR A 431 28.55 -3.00 10.79
CA THR A 431 27.87 -1.93 11.53
C THR A 431 28.48 -0.59 11.16
N TYR A 432 27.63 0.32 10.72
CA TYR A 432 27.95 1.68 10.32
C TYR A 432 27.17 2.67 11.18
N ALA A 433 27.77 3.83 11.43
CA ALA A 433 27.19 4.83 12.31
C ALA A 433 27.19 6.22 11.66
N VAL A 434 25.98 6.76 11.47
CA VAL A 434 25.75 8.11 10.92
C VAL A 434 25.51 9.11 12.05
N GLU A 435 25.88 10.37 11.82
CA GLU A 435 25.57 11.43 12.79
C GLU A 435 24.10 11.84 12.72
N ARG A 436 23.56 12.35 13.83
CA ARG A 436 22.19 12.89 13.86
C ARG A 436 22.05 14.13 12.99
N TRP A 437 20.92 14.24 12.33
CA TRP A 437 20.60 15.37 11.46
C TRP A 437 20.56 16.68 12.25
N ASP A 438 21.19 17.71 11.71
CA ASP A 438 21.17 19.07 12.26
C ASP A 438 20.17 19.90 11.46
N GLU A 439 19.01 20.23 12.04
CA GLU A 439 17.98 21.01 11.36
C GLU A 439 18.43 22.44 11.00
N LYS A 440 19.38 23.02 11.74
CA LYS A 440 19.81 24.41 11.54
C LYS A 440 20.75 24.56 10.35
N ASN A 441 21.65 23.60 10.20
CA ASN A 441 22.71 23.64 9.18
C ASN A 441 22.48 22.66 8.04
N GLY A 442 21.53 21.72 8.20
CA GLY A 442 21.13 20.73 7.19
C GLY A 442 22.32 19.97 6.61
N VAL A 443 22.45 20.05 5.28
CA VAL A 443 23.55 19.42 4.50
C VAL A 443 24.94 19.99 4.86
N HIS A 444 25.00 21.22 5.40
CA HIS A 444 26.22 21.83 5.90
C HIS A 444 26.42 21.64 7.41
N GLY A 445 25.61 20.79 8.04
CA GLY A 445 25.74 20.46 9.45
C GLY A 445 27.10 19.86 9.80
N GLY A 446 27.46 20.01 11.08
CA GLY A 446 28.65 19.38 11.63
C GLY A 446 28.67 17.88 11.30
N GLY A 447 29.83 17.39 10.86
CA GLY A 447 30.08 15.96 10.64
C GLY A 447 29.39 15.31 9.43
N ARG A 448 28.64 16.04 8.60
CA ARG A 448 28.10 15.52 7.31
C ARG A 448 29.20 14.99 6.37
N TRP A 449 30.42 15.54 6.46
CA TRP A 449 31.58 15.04 5.73
C TRP A 449 31.90 13.56 6.03
N ARG A 450 31.53 13.07 7.22
CA ARG A 450 31.70 11.66 7.62
C ARG A 450 30.67 10.74 6.99
N ASP A 451 29.51 11.26 6.57
CA ASP A 451 28.50 10.43 5.88
C ASP A 451 29.12 9.82 4.62
N ARG A 452 29.95 10.58 3.91
CA ARG A 452 30.66 10.09 2.72
C ARG A 452 31.67 8.99 3.06
N GLU A 453 32.38 9.09 4.17
CA GLU A 453 33.27 8.04 4.66
C GLU A 453 32.49 6.76 4.99
N VAL A 454 31.35 6.91 5.69
CA VAL A 454 30.46 5.80 6.03
C VAL A 454 29.93 5.11 4.77
N VAL A 455 29.49 5.88 3.79
CA VAL A 455 28.96 5.36 2.52
C VAL A 455 30.03 4.65 1.70
N GLU A 456 31.25 5.17 1.64
CA GLU A 456 32.37 4.47 0.99
C GLU A 456 32.75 3.18 1.73
N GLY A 457 32.65 3.15 3.06
CA GLY A 457 32.77 1.93 3.85
C GLY A 457 31.73 0.88 3.47
N ILE A 458 30.44 1.27 3.45
CA ILE A 458 29.33 0.40 3.02
C ILE A 458 29.58 -0.15 1.62
N TRP A 459 29.97 0.70 0.66
CA TRP A 459 30.29 0.26 -0.69
C TRP A 459 31.48 -0.70 -0.73
N THR A 460 32.51 -0.47 0.09
CA THR A 460 33.67 -1.37 0.20
C THR A 460 33.24 -2.76 0.67
N ALA A 461 32.36 -2.85 1.66
CA ALA A 461 31.81 -4.10 2.16
C ALA A 461 30.95 -4.85 1.15
N ILE A 462 30.11 -4.11 0.42
CA ILE A 462 29.28 -4.66 -0.65
C ILE A 462 30.18 -5.17 -1.79
N GLU A 463 31.17 -4.40 -2.20
CA GLU A 463 32.14 -4.79 -3.22
C GLU A 463 32.96 -6.01 -2.80
N GLU A 464 33.46 -6.05 -1.57
CA GLU A 464 34.14 -7.23 -1.05
C GLU A 464 33.23 -8.47 -1.05
N GLY A 465 31.99 -8.34 -0.58
CA GLY A 465 31.00 -9.42 -0.62
C GLY A 465 30.70 -9.89 -2.04
N MET A 466 30.56 -8.95 -2.98
CA MET A 466 30.40 -9.22 -4.41
C MET A 466 31.61 -9.97 -4.99
N ARG A 467 32.83 -9.55 -4.66
CA ARG A 467 34.09 -10.18 -5.07
C ARG A 467 34.17 -11.63 -4.57
N LEU A 468 33.90 -11.86 -3.28
CA LEU A 468 33.87 -13.20 -2.67
C LEU A 468 32.84 -14.12 -3.33
N ARG A 469 31.77 -13.54 -3.91
CA ARG A 469 30.69 -14.25 -4.61
C ARG A 469 30.89 -14.34 -6.13
N GLY A 470 32.04 -13.91 -6.65
CA GLY A 470 32.40 -14.04 -8.06
C GLY A 470 31.81 -12.98 -9.00
N TRP A 471 31.36 -11.83 -8.48
CA TRP A 471 30.79 -10.75 -9.30
C TRP A 471 31.81 -9.96 -10.14
N GLY A 472 33.12 -10.17 -9.94
CA GLY A 472 34.20 -9.52 -10.72
C GLY A 472 35.10 -10.47 -11.55
N THR A 473 35.08 -11.78 -11.27
CA THR A 473 35.89 -12.79 -11.96
C THR A 473 35.15 -13.38 -13.15
N LYS A 474 35.31 -12.79 -14.34
CA LYS A 474 35.09 -13.40 -15.67
C LYS A 474 35.55 -12.43 -16.74
#